data_AF-A0A971SF20-F1
#
_entry.id   AF-A0A971SF20-F1
#
_cell.length_a   1.000
_cell.length_b   1.000
_cell.length_c   1.000
_cell.angle_alpha   90.00
_cell.angle_beta   90.00
_cell.angle_gamma   90.00
#
_symmetry.space_group_name_H-M   'P 1'
#
loop_
_entity.id
_entity.type
_entity.pdbx_description
1 polymer ?
#
loop_
_entity_poly.entity_id
_entity_poly.type
_entity_poly.pdbx_seq_one_letter_code
_entity_poly.pdbx_strand_id
1 'polypeptide(L)'
;GLDITDTQTGLRGFSKKMCEVFLGVIGERYEFESNMLIECKNMDITIQETTIDTIYINKNQTSHFNPIRDSLMIYRLFLKYIVASVGSFVLDISLFQVFMILLKGSRAILIATALARIISATFNYTLNGKFIFKNSNDTSVYKYFALALMIMVMSGVSVNFLVTVLHFKALFAKLLVDILLFIVSFVAQREWVFK
;
A
#
# COMPACT_ATOMS: atom_id res chain seq x y z
N GLY A 1 24.04 18.56 -6.95
CA GLY A 1 23.00 18.49 -5.89
C GLY A 1 23.32 19.53 -4.85
N LEU A 2 22.52 19.63 -3.78
CA LEU A 2 22.99 20.27 -2.53
C LEU A 2 23.86 19.24 -1.80
N ASP A 3 24.97 19.67 -1.23
CA ASP A 3 25.86 18.83 -0.43
C ASP A 3 25.42 18.94 1.03
N ILE A 4 24.46 18.09 1.41
CA ILE A 4 23.85 18.05 2.75
C ILE A 4 23.87 16.61 3.22
N THR A 5 24.43 16.37 4.41
CA THR A 5 24.51 15.05 5.02
C THR A 5 23.20 14.58 5.65
N ASP A 6 22.42 15.47 6.27
CA ASP A 6 21.11 15.17 6.86
C ASP A 6 20.02 16.13 6.39
N THR A 7 19.21 15.69 5.43
CA THR A 7 18.07 16.46 4.90
C THR A 7 16.79 16.32 5.73
N GLN A 8 16.77 15.43 6.72
CA GLN A 8 15.58 15.10 7.53
C GLN A 8 15.67 15.63 8.97
N THR A 9 16.72 16.40 9.30
CA THR A 9 16.81 17.05 10.61
C THR A 9 15.64 18.02 10.83
N GLY A 10 14.98 17.87 11.98
CA GLY A 10 13.94 18.80 12.46
C GLY A 10 14.50 20.02 13.19
N LEU A 11 15.81 20.06 13.47
CA LEU A 11 16.47 21.20 14.09
C LEU A 11 17.17 22.03 13.02
N ARG A 12 16.63 23.23 12.74
CA ARG A 12 17.17 24.16 11.74
C ARG A 12 17.17 25.57 12.31
N GLY A 13 18.27 26.28 12.11
CA GLY A 13 18.39 27.70 12.44
C GLY A 13 18.15 28.55 11.20
N PHE A 14 17.30 29.57 11.32
CA PHE A 14 17.00 30.49 10.23
C PHE A 14 17.13 31.94 10.70
N SER A 15 17.64 32.81 9.82
CA SER A 15 17.53 34.25 10.06
C SER A 15 16.08 34.70 9.87
N LYS A 16 15.70 35.83 10.47
CA LYS A 16 14.34 36.39 10.30
C LYS A 16 13.96 36.56 8.82
N LYS A 17 14.90 37.04 8.01
CA LYS A 17 14.71 37.22 6.55
C LYS A 17 14.44 35.91 5.84
N MET A 18 15.09 34.81 6.24
CA MET A 18 14.85 33.49 5.67
C MET A 18 13.49 32.94 6.08
N CYS A 19 13.05 33.16 7.32
CA CYS A 19 11.70 32.78 7.75
C CYS A 19 10.62 33.45 6.89
N GLU A 20 10.76 34.75 6.60
CA GLU A 20 9.82 35.48 5.73
C GLU A 20 9.73 34.87 4.32
N VAL A 21 10.87 34.43 3.77
CA VAL A 21 10.91 33.69 2.50
C VAL A 21 10.21 32.33 2.62
N PHE A 22 10.49 31.57 3.67
CA PHE A 22 9.96 30.22 3.82
C PHE A 22 8.46 30.18 4.13
N LEU A 23 7.87 31.24 4.65
CA LEU A 23 6.41 31.35 4.78
C LEU A 23 5.68 31.27 3.43
N GLY A 24 6.36 31.56 2.31
CA GLY A 24 5.82 31.45 0.96
C GLY A 24 6.03 30.08 0.29
N VAL A 25 6.76 29.17 0.93
CA VAL A 25 7.04 27.84 0.36
C VAL A 25 5.79 26.98 0.41
N ILE A 26 5.40 26.45 -0.75
CA ILE A 26 4.22 25.58 -0.89
C ILE A 26 4.54 24.20 -0.33
N GLY A 27 3.58 23.60 0.38
CA GLY A 27 3.65 22.23 0.91
C GLY A 27 3.47 22.17 2.42
N GLU A 28 3.21 20.98 2.96
CA GLU A 28 3.12 20.74 4.39
C GLU A 28 4.08 19.64 4.84
N ARG A 29 4.50 19.68 6.12
CA ARG A 29 5.35 18.64 6.75
C ARG A 29 6.58 18.31 5.90
N TYR A 30 6.73 17.07 5.46
CA TYR A 30 7.87 16.59 4.67
C TYR A 30 7.99 17.26 3.29
N GLU A 31 6.88 17.67 2.69
CA GLU A 31 6.90 18.38 1.40
C GLU A 31 7.49 19.79 1.57
N PHE A 32 7.07 20.48 2.63
CA PHE A 32 7.63 21.79 2.99
C PHE A 32 9.14 21.70 3.22
N GLU A 33 9.60 20.69 3.96
CA GLU A 33 11.03 20.53 4.25
C GLU A 33 11.86 20.32 2.98
N SER A 34 11.35 19.53 2.02
CA SER A 34 12.01 19.29 0.74
C SER A 34 12.03 20.54 -0.13
N ASN A 35 10.89 21.24 -0.23
CA ASN A 35 10.76 22.44 -1.03
C ASN A 35 11.60 23.60 -0.48
N MET A 36 11.70 23.73 0.85
CA MET A 36 12.55 24.73 1.49
C MET A 36 14.03 24.54 1.12
N LEU A 37 14.52 23.29 1.09
CA LEU A 37 15.89 23.01 0.64
C LEU A 37 16.09 23.36 -0.85
N ILE A 38 15.10 23.05 -1.70
CA ILE A 38 15.13 23.45 -3.12
C ILE A 38 15.17 24.97 -3.25
N GLU A 39 14.37 25.70 -2.48
CA GLU A 39 14.39 27.17 -2.48
C GLU A 39 15.71 27.75 -2.00
N CYS A 40 16.36 27.14 -1.01
CA CYS A 40 17.71 27.54 -0.62
C CYS A 40 18.69 27.43 -1.80
N LYS A 41 18.58 26.37 -2.60
CA LYS A 41 19.39 26.22 -3.82
C LYS A 41 19.04 27.27 -4.87
N ASN A 42 17.75 27.53 -5.09
CA ASN A 42 17.29 28.49 -6.10
C ASN A 42 17.73 29.92 -5.78
N MET A 43 17.81 30.26 -4.48
CA MET A 43 18.20 31.58 -3.99
C MET A 43 19.69 31.69 -3.63
N ASP A 44 20.48 30.67 -3.96
CA ASP A 44 21.93 30.58 -3.67
C ASP A 44 22.27 30.82 -2.18
N ILE A 45 21.40 30.32 -1.30
CA ILE A 45 21.57 30.38 0.15
C ILE A 45 22.53 29.27 0.57
N THR A 46 23.67 29.65 1.16
CA THR A 46 24.62 28.69 1.73
C THR A 46 24.04 28.00 2.96
N ILE A 47 24.01 26.67 2.93
CA ILE A 47 23.60 25.82 4.06
C ILE A 47 24.86 25.41 4.83
N GLN A 48 24.86 25.61 6.14
CA GLN A 48 25.93 25.16 7.03
C GLN A 48 25.40 24.07 7.95
N GLU A 49 26.04 22.90 7.93
CA GLU A 49 25.74 21.80 8.84
C GLU A 49 26.65 21.92 10.07
N THR A 50 26.05 21.93 11.26
CA THR A 50 26.78 21.84 12.53
C THR A 50 26.43 20.51 13.17
N THR A 51 27.43 19.66 13.36
CA THR A 51 27.25 18.40 14.08
C THR A 51 26.89 18.72 15.54
N ILE A 52 25.77 18.18 15.99
CA ILE A 52 25.36 18.23 17.39
C ILE A 52 25.44 16.83 17.98
N ASP A 53 25.81 16.75 19.25
CA ASP A 53 25.66 15.50 19.99
C ASP A 53 24.16 15.20 20.14
N THR A 54 23.76 13.98 19.79
CA THR A 54 22.40 13.50 20.05
C THR A 54 22.25 13.26 21.55
N ILE A 55 21.93 14.32 22.30
CA ILE A 55 21.62 14.21 23.73
C ILE A 55 20.25 13.53 23.86
N TYR A 56 20.25 12.21 24.01
CA TYR A 56 19.06 11.41 24.30
C TYR A 56 18.63 11.63 25.76
N ILE A 57 18.01 12.77 26.07
CA ILE A 57 17.35 12.99 27.35
C ILE A 57 16.10 12.08 27.38
N ASN A 58 16.04 11.13 28.31
CA ASN A 58 14.89 10.23 28.51
C ASN A 58 14.45 9.44 27.25
N LYS A 59 15.37 8.92 26.42
CA LYS A 59 15.02 8.05 25.27
C LYS A 59 13.82 8.57 24.44
N ASN A 60 13.78 9.87 24.09
CA ASN A 60 12.73 10.40 23.21
C ASN A 60 11.28 10.30 23.73
N GLN A 61 11.02 10.46 25.03
CA GLN A 61 9.62 10.51 25.55
C GLN A 61 8.74 11.62 24.94
N THR A 62 9.33 12.62 24.28
CA THR A 62 8.63 13.72 23.58
C THR A 62 8.71 13.63 22.05
N SER A 63 9.39 12.61 21.49
CA SER A 63 9.20 12.29 20.07
C SER A 63 7.80 11.72 19.95
N HIS A 64 6.89 12.48 19.34
CA HIS A 64 5.50 12.09 19.11
C HIS A 64 5.34 10.86 18.19
N PHE A 65 6.40 10.13 17.88
CA PHE A 65 6.32 8.82 17.27
C PHE A 65 5.93 7.83 18.37
N ASN A 66 4.65 7.46 18.42
CA ASN A 66 4.17 6.37 19.28
C ASN A 66 4.22 5.10 18.43
N PRO A 67 5.25 4.24 18.52
CA PRO A 67 5.40 3.07 17.66
C PRO A 67 4.17 2.18 17.72
N ILE A 68 3.51 2.14 18.88
CA ILE A 68 2.28 1.39 19.12
C ILE A 68 1.08 2.01 18.37
N ARG A 69 0.90 3.34 18.42
CA ARG A 69 -0.22 4.03 17.73
C ARG A 69 -0.04 4.05 16.22
N ASP A 70 1.18 4.26 15.73
CA ASP A 70 1.47 4.29 14.30
C ASP A 70 1.43 2.88 13.70
N SER A 71 1.91 1.87 14.43
CA SER A 71 1.69 0.47 14.05
C SER A 71 0.20 0.11 14.09
N LEU A 72 -0.56 0.57 15.10
CA LEU A 72 -2.01 0.37 15.17
C LEU A 72 -2.74 0.94 13.94
N MET A 73 -2.30 2.06 13.39
CA MET A 73 -2.90 2.63 12.18
C MET A 73 -2.67 1.73 10.95
N ILE A 74 -1.46 1.19 10.78
CA ILE A 74 -1.13 0.22 9.73
C ILE A 74 -1.90 -1.09 9.93
N TYR A 75 -1.96 -1.61 11.16
CA TYR A 75 -2.73 -2.81 11.50
C TYR A 75 -4.23 -2.62 11.24
N ARG A 76 -4.79 -1.44 11.54
CA ARG A 76 -6.20 -1.14 11.23
C ARG A 76 -6.47 -1.14 9.72
N LEU A 77 -5.55 -0.60 8.92
CA LEU A 77 -5.68 -0.61 7.45
C LEU A 77 -5.62 -2.03 6.90
N PHE A 78 -4.66 -2.83 7.39
CA PHE A 78 -4.53 -4.23 7.02
C PHE A 78 -5.74 -5.07 7.45
N LEU A 79 -6.27 -4.86 8.66
CA LEU A 79 -7.49 -5.54 9.13
C LEU A 79 -8.71 -5.19 8.28
N LYS A 80 -8.89 -3.91 7.91
CA LYS A 80 -9.97 -3.53 6.99
C LYS A 80 -9.82 -4.23 5.64
N TYR A 81 -8.59 -4.33 5.12
CA TYR A 81 -8.31 -5.03 3.88
C TYR A 81 -8.62 -6.53 3.97
N ILE A 82 -8.28 -7.18 5.10
CA ILE A 82 -8.69 -8.57 5.37
C ILE A 82 -10.21 -8.69 5.35
N VAL A 83 -10.93 -7.84 6.08
CA VAL A 83 -12.40 -7.89 6.15
C VAL A 83 -13.02 -7.70 4.77
N ALA A 84 -12.53 -6.74 3.97
CA ALA A 84 -12.99 -6.53 2.60
C ALA A 84 -12.69 -7.75 1.71
N SER A 85 -11.50 -8.33 1.82
CA SER A 85 -11.09 -9.51 1.05
C SER A 85 -11.90 -10.75 1.40
N VAL A 86 -12.11 -11.02 2.69
CA VAL A 86 -12.97 -12.10 3.17
C VAL A 86 -14.41 -11.87 2.75
N GLY A 87 -14.91 -10.62 2.85
CA GLY A 87 -16.25 -10.26 2.38
C GLY A 87 -16.44 -10.53 0.88
N SER A 88 -15.47 -10.14 0.05
CA SER A 88 -15.49 -10.45 -1.38
C SER A 88 -15.43 -11.93 -1.66
N PHE A 89 -14.65 -12.71 -0.90
CA PHE A 89 -14.59 -14.16 -1.05
C PHE A 89 -15.92 -14.84 -0.69
N VAL A 90 -16.55 -14.43 0.42
CA VAL A 90 -17.88 -14.92 0.80
C VAL A 90 -18.92 -14.56 -0.26
N LEU A 91 -18.86 -13.34 -0.79
CA LEU A 91 -19.73 -12.90 -1.88
C LEU A 91 -19.52 -13.73 -3.15
N ASP A 92 -18.27 -14.04 -3.52
CA ASP A 92 -17.92 -14.88 -4.68
C ASP A 92 -18.58 -16.26 -4.58
N ILE A 93 -18.40 -16.95 -3.45
CA ILE A 93 -18.99 -18.27 -3.22
C ILE A 93 -20.51 -18.21 -3.21
N SER A 94 -21.09 -17.21 -2.55
CA SER A 94 -22.54 -17.05 -2.46
C SER A 94 -23.17 -16.83 -3.84
N LEU A 95 -22.58 -15.93 -4.64
CA LEU A 95 -23.02 -15.66 -6.01
C LEU A 95 -22.85 -16.87 -6.91
N PHE A 96 -21.72 -17.57 -6.81
CA PHE A 96 -21.50 -18.81 -7.54
C PHE A 96 -22.59 -19.83 -7.24
N GLN A 97 -22.94 -20.02 -5.98
CA GLN A 97 -23.99 -20.96 -5.58
C GLN A 97 -25.37 -20.55 -6.12
N VAL A 98 -25.72 -19.27 -6.05
CA VAL A 98 -26.97 -18.74 -6.64
C VAL A 98 -26.99 -18.98 -8.15
N PHE A 99 -25.90 -18.66 -8.86
CA PHE A 99 -25.83 -18.87 -10.31
C PHE A 99 -25.87 -20.35 -10.69
N MET A 100 -25.30 -21.25 -9.90
CA MET A 100 -25.40 -22.69 -10.13
C MET A 100 -26.84 -23.23 -9.99
N ILE A 101 -27.68 -22.58 -9.19
CA ILE A 101 -29.11 -22.94 -9.08
C ILE A 101 -29.90 -22.39 -10.29
N LEU A 102 -29.56 -21.18 -10.75
CA LEU A 102 -30.27 -20.49 -11.83
C LEU A 102 -29.88 -20.97 -13.23
N LEU A 103 -28.60 -21.26 -13.45
CA LEU A 103 -28.03 -21.66 -14.73
C LEU A 103 -28.02 -23.19 -14.85
N LYS A 104 -28.51 -23.71 -15.97
CA LYS A 104 -28.48 -25.15 -16.29
C LYS A 104 -27.69 -25.37 -17.58
N GLY A 105 -26.93 -26.47 -17.63
CA GLY A 105 -26.21 -26.90 -18.83
C GLY A 105 -24.69 -27.03 -18.63
N SER A 106 -24.01 -27.56 -19.65
CA SER A 106 -22.58 -27.90 -19.62
C SER A 106 -21.65 -26.71 -19.40
N ARG A 107 -22.10 -25.50 -19.75
CA ARG A 107 -21.34 -24.25 -19.58
C ARG A 107 -21.71 -23.47 -18.30
N ALA A 108 -22.67 -23.96 -17.51
CA ALA A 108 -23.17 -23.24 -16.34
C ALA A 108 -22.07 -22.94 -15.31
N ILE A 109 -21.16 -23.90 -15.08
CA ILE A 109 -20.03 -23.72 -14.15
C ILE A 109 -19.13 -22.57 -14.60
N LEU A 110 -18.73 -22.54 -15.87
CA LEU A 110 -17.84 -21.50 -16.40
C LEU A 110 -18.49 -20.11 -16.32
N ILE A 111 -19.77 -20.00 -16.69
CA ILE A 111 -20.52 -18.74 -16.65
C ILE A 111 -20.71 -18.28 -15.20
N ALA A 112 -21.10 -19.19 -14.30
CA ALA A 112 -21.28 -18.90 -12.88
C ALA A 112 -19.97 -18.42 -12.24
N THR A 113 -18.86 -19.10 -12.51
CA THR A 113 -17.53 -18.71 -12.01
C THR A 113 -17.11 -17.34 -12.54
N ALA A 114 -17.31 -17.07 -13.84
CA ALA A 114 -16.95 -15.78 -14.43
C ALA A 114 -17.77 -14.63 -13.85
N LEU A 115 -19.11 -14.78 -13.78
CA LEU A 115 -19.99 -13.74 -13.25
C LEU A 115 -19.75 -13.48 -11.76
N ALA A 116 -19.62 -14.54 -10.95
CA ALA A 116 -19.30 -14.41 -9.54
C ALA A 116 -17.99 -13.65 -9.34
N ARG A 117 -16.96 -13.99 -10.12
CA ARG A 117 -15.64 -13.35 -10.05
C ARG A 117 -15.66 -11.88 -10.45
N ILE A 118 -16.42 -11.52 -11.48
CA ILE A 118 -16.55 -10.12 -11.93
C ILE A 118 -17.20 -9.28 -10.84
N ILE A 119 -18.30 -9.77 -10.26
CA ILE A 119 -19.05 -9.04 -9.23
C ILE A 119 -18.23 -8.96 -7.94
N SER A 120 -17.63 -10.07 -7.49
CA SER A 120 -16.83 -10.13 -6.27
C SER A 120 -15.56 -9.27 -6.35
N ALA A 121 -14.87 -9.28 -7.50
CA ALA A 121 -13.69 -8.43 -7.74
C ALA A 121 -14.04 -6.95 -7.79
N THR A 122 -15.18 -6.60 -8.42
CA THR A 122 -15.68 -5.21 -8.45
C THR A 122 -16.04 -4.72 -7.05
N PHE A 123 -16.69 -5.57 -6.25
CA PHE A 123 -16.96 -5.30 -4.83
C PHE A 123 -15.66 -5.12 -4.03
N ASN A 124 -14.65 -5.98 -4.26
CA ASN A 124 -13.36 -5.87 -3.58
C ASN A 124 -12.65 -4.54 -3.91
N TYR A 125 -12.57 -4.22 -5.20
CA TYR A 125 -11.98 -2.99 -5.70
C TYR A 125 -12.68 -1.75 -5.13
N THR A 126 -14.02 -1.74 -5.13
CA THR A 126 -14.78 -0.60 -4.61
C THR A 126 -14.62 -0.42 -3.10
N LEU A 127 -14.62 -1.50 -2.32
CA LEU A 127 -14.33 -1.42 -0.88
C LEU A 127 -12.91 -0.91 -0.63
N ASN A 128 -11.91 -1.48 -1.31
CA ASN A 128 -10.52 -1.09 -1.13
C ASN A 128 -10.30 0.37 -1.56
N GLY A 129 -10.73 0.75 -2.76
CA GLY A 129 -10.52 2.08 -3.33
C GLY A 129 -11.29 3.18 -2.60
N LYS A 130 -12.59 2.99 -2.31
CA LYS A 130 -13.43 4.04 -1.70
C LYS A 130 -13.35 4.09 -0.18
N PHE A 131 -13.30 2.95 0.51
CA PHE A 131 -13.43 2.90 1.97
C PHE A 131 -12.09 2.72 2.71
N ILE A 132 -11.12 2.04 2.10
CA ILE A 132 -9.85 1.71 2.76
C ILE A 132 -8.77 2.73 2.37
N PHE A 133 -8.52 2.91 1.08
CA PHE A 133 -7.47 3.78 0.57
C PHE A 133 -7.96 5.18 0.17
N LYS A 134 -9.28 5.37 0.02
CA LYS A 134 -9.96 6.65 -0.29
C LYS A 134 -9.40 7.38 -1.52
N ASN A 135 -8.87 6.64 -2.47
CA ASN A 135 -8.27 7.18 -3.69
C ASN A 135 -8.65 6.25 -4.82
N SER A 136 -9.63 6.64 -5.64
CA SER A 136 -10.18 5.80 -6.71
C SER A 136 -10.28 6.61 -8.00
N ASN A 137 -9.34 6.37 -8.91
CA ASN A 137 -9.28 6.98 -10.24
C ASN A 137 -9.36 5.89 -11.32
N ASP A 138 -9.67 6.26 -12.56
CA ASP A 138 -9.74 5.31 -13.69
C ASP A 138 -8.44 4.51 -13.86
N THR A 139 -7.29 5.13 -13.60
CA THR A 139 -5.97 4.48 -13.62
C THR A 139 -5.83 3.38 -12.56
N SER A 140 -6.47 3.53 -11.40
CA SER A 140 -6.42 2.53 -10.32
C SER A 140 -7.20 1.26 -10.67
N VAL A 141 -8.23 1.34 -11.52
CA VAL A 141 -8.94 0.16 -12.05
C VAL A 141 -7.98 -0.72 -12.86
N TYR A 142 -7.28 -0.14 -13.82
CA TYR A 142 -6.34 -0.88 -14.67
C TYR A 142 -5.18 -1.48 -13.87
N LYS A 143 -4.62 -0.72 -12.93
CA LYS A 143 -3.57 -1.21 -12.02
C LYS A 143 -4.06 -2.37 -11.16
N TYR A 144 -5.29 -2.31 -10.66
CA TYR A 144 -5.88 -3.39 -9.87
C TYR A 144 -6.03 -4.68 -10.67
N PHE A 145 -6.59 -4.62 -11.88
CA PHE A 145 -6.72 -5.80 -12.74
C PHE A 145 -5.36 -6.36 -13.19
N ALA A 146 -4.40 -5.48 -13.51
CA ALA A 146 -3.03 -5.88 -13.84
C ALA A 146 -2.35 -6.61 -12.66
N LEU A 147 -2.51 -6.08 -11.44
CA LEU A 147 -2.03 -6.72 -10.22
C LEU A 147 -2.67 -8.09 -10.00
N ALA A 148 -4.00 -8.19 -10.16
CA ALA A 148 -4.72 -9.45 -9.99
C ALA A 148 -4.24 -10.52 -10.99
N LEU A 149 -4.03 -10.15 -12.25
CA LEU A 149 -3.48 -11.05 -13.27
C LEU A 149 -2.06 -11.51 -12.90
N MET A 150 -1.21 -10.57 -12.48
CA MET A 150 0.16 -10.88 -12.08
C MET A 150 0.20 -11.83 -10.88
N ILE A 151 -0.62 -11.60 -9.86
CA ILE A 151 -0.74 -12.47 -8.68
C ILE A 151 -1.23 -13.87 -9.10
N MET A 152 -2.19 -13.96 -10.01
CA MET A 152 -2.68 -15.25 -10.51
C MET A 152 -1.56 -16.05 -11.18
N VAL A 153 -0.77 -15.42 -12.05
CA VAL A 153 0.37 -16.07 -12.73
C VAL A 153 1.44 -16.46 -11.70
N MET A 154 1.82 -15.55 -10.81
CA MET A 154 2.81 -15.83 -9.76
C MET A 154 2.38 -16.96 -8.83
N SER A 155 1.10 -17.03 -8.48
CA SER A 155 0.54 -18.12 -7.66
C SER A 155 0.69 -19.46 -8.38
N GLY A 156 0.29 -19.52 -9.66
CA GLY A 156 0.41 -20.74 -10.46
C GLY A 156 1.85 -21.22 -10.61
N VAL A 157 2.77 -20.32 -10.98
CA VAL A 157 4.19 -20.65 -11.16
C VAL A 157 4.82 -21.11 -9.84
N SER A 158 4.59 -20.37 -8.75
CA SER A 158 5.20 -20.68 -7.45
C SER A 158 4.71 -22.01 -6.88
N VAL A 159 3.39 -22.28 -6.97
CA VAL A 159 2.83 -23.56 -6.50
C VAL A 159 3.37 -24.71 -7.34
N ASN A 160 3.40 -24.56 -8.67
CA ASN A 160 3.94 -25.58 -9.56
C ASN A 160 5.41 -25.88 -9.24
N PHE A 161 6.23 -24.85 -9.01
CA PHE A 161 7.62 -25.00 -8.61
C PHE A 161 7.77 -25.75 -7.27
N LEU A 162 7.01 -25.36 -6.25
CA LEU A 162 7.07 -26.02 -4.93
C LEU A 162 6.64 -27.49 -4.98
N VAL A 163 5.64 -27.82 -5.81
CA VAL A 163 5.14 -29.20 -5.94
C VAL A 163 6.09 -30.05 -6.79
N THR A 164 6.59 -29.55 -7.91
CA THR A 164 7.39 -30.35 -8.86
C THR A 164 8.86 -30.44 -8.47
N VAL A 165 9.44 -29.37 -7.93
CA VAL A 165 10.87 -29.30 -7.59
C VAL A 165 11.09 -29.68 -6.13
N LEU A 166 10.32 -29.08 -5.22
CA LEU A 166 10.48 -29.31 -3.77
C LEU A 166 9.60 -30.45 -3.23
N HIS A 167 8.78 -31.09 -4.08
CA HIS A 167 7.94 -32.23 -3.72
C HIS A 167 6.96 -31.95 -2.55
N PHE A 168 6.55 -30.69 -2.39
CA PHE A 168 5.57 -30.33 -1.36
C PHE A 168 4.18 -30.88 -1.71
N LYS A 169 3.39 -31.18 -0.69
CA LYS A 169 1.96 -31.46 -0.88
C LYS A 169 1.28 -30.23 -1.50
N ALA A 170 0.54 -30.43 -2.60
CA ALA A 170 -0.08 -29.35 -3.37
C ALA A 170 -0.92 -28.39 -2.52
N LEU A 171 -1.68 -28.91 -1.57
CA LEU A 171 -2.50 -28.09 -0.66
C LEU A 171 -1.64 -27.19 0.24
N PHE A 172 -0.53 -27.70 0.78
CA PHE A 172 0.36 -26.92 1.65
C PHE A 172 1.12 -25.84 0.85
N ALA A 173 1.65 -26.20 -0.31
CA ALA A 173 2.30 -25.26 -1.22
C ALA A 173 1.33 -24.12 -1.62
N LYS A 174 0.07 -24.46 -1.94
CA LYS A 174 -0.96 -23.50 -2.31
C LYS A 174 -1.26 -22.51 -1.18
N LEU A 175 -1.50 -23.00 0.04
CA LEU A 175 -1.77 -22.15 1.20
C LEU A 175 -0.61 -21.19 1.50
N LEU A 176 0.62 -21.69 1.49
CA LEU A 176 1.81 -20.88 1.76
C LEU A 176 1.98 -19.76 0.73
N VAL A 177 1.88 -20.10 -0.55
CA VAL A 177 2.01 -19.12 -1.64
C VAL A 177 0.90 -18.08 -1.58
N ASP A 178 -0.34 -18.49 -1.34
CA ASP A 178 -1.48 -17.57 -1.31
C ASP A 178 -1.41 -16.60 -0.12
N ILE A 179 -0.93 -17.03 1.04
CA ILE A 179 -0.71 -16.13 2.20
C ILE A 179 0.36 -15.09 1.87
N LEU A 180 1.48 -15.49 1.29
CA LEU A 180 2.55 -14.56 0.90
C LEU A 180 2.07 -13.56 -0.16
N LEU A 181 1.39 -14.05 -1.19
CA LEU A 181 0.84 -13.22 -2.25
C LEU A 181 -0.28 -12.31 -1.77
N PHE A 182 -1.04 -12.70 -0.74
CA PHE A 182 -2.03 -11.83 -0.11
C PHE A 182 -1.37 -10.61 0.55
N ILE A 183 -0.23 -10.80 1.22
CA ILE A 183 0.55 -9.70 1.81
C ILE A 183 1.14 -8.80 0.70
N VAL A 184 1.72 -9.41 -0.34
CA VAL A 184 2.23 -8.67 -1.51
C VAL A 184 1.12 -7.86 -2.18
N SER A 185 -0.07 -8.44 -2.34
CA SER A 185 -1.26 -7.78 -2.88
C SER A 185 -1.62 -6.54 -2.06
N PHE A 186 -1.64 -6.65 -0.73
CA PHE A 186 -1.92 -5.50 0.14
C PHE A 186 -0.92 -4.37 -0.06
N VAL A 187 0.38 -4.70 -0.07
CA VAL A 187 1.45 -3.70 -0.26
C VAL A 187 1.35 -3.04 -1.63
N ALA A 188 1.18 -3.83 -2.69
CA ALA A 188 1.04 -3.32 -4.05
C ALA A 188 -0.22 -2.47 -4.22
N GLN A 189 -1.34 -2.85 -3.59
CA GLN A 189 -2.56 -2.05 -3.62
C GLN A 189 -2.37 -0.69 -2.93
N ARG A 190 -1.68 -0.67 -1.79
CA ARG A 190 -1.41 0.56 -1.03
C ARG A 190 -0.41 1.48 -1.73
N GLU A 191 0.72 0.95 -2.22
CA GLU A 191 1.84 1.76 -2.72
C GLU A 191 1.77 2.09 -4.22
N TRP A 192 1.02 1.31 -4.99
CA TRP A 192 0.99 1.44 -6.45
C TRP A 192 -0.41 1.63 -7.04
N VAL A 193 -1.38 0.80 -6.64
CA VAL A 193 -2.74 0.83 -7.22
C VAL A 193 -3.49 2.08 -6.80
N PHE A 194 -3.54 2.36 -5.49
CA PHE A 194 -4.34 3.43 -4.88
C PHE A 194 -3.50 4.59 -4.36
N LYS A 195 -2.26 4.72 -4.85
CA LYS A 195 -1.43 5.91 -4.64
C LYS A 195 -1.86 7.05 -5.55
#